data_AF-A0A0G0XT77-F1
#
_entry.id   AF-A0A0G0XT77-F1
#
_cell.length_a   1.000
_cell.length_b   1.000
_cell.length_c   1.000
_cell.angle_alpha   90.00
_cell.angle_beta   90.00
_cell.angle_gamma   90.00
#
_symmetry.space_group_name_H-M   'P 1'
#
loop_
_entity.id
_entity.type
_entity.pdbx_description
1 polymer ?
#
loop_
_entity_poly.entity_id
_entity_poly.type
_entity_poly.pdbx_seq_one_letter_code
_entity_poly.pdbx_strand_id
1 'polypeptide(L)'
;MIASIPRRLNKIKKLMREYYDLDHGSFIEKHTELIRAFDVRGSKHKGHPHKNIRVYISRKSLKHFVESRKKEFSKNHTAEQTLTAVFFAIDNLQETITHFDFYEYEPPIKHFYIKDYSHVGKPSLRVLLELQDEKLEIISVHFKKNKKKK
;
A
#
# COMPACT_ATOMS: atom_id res chain seq x y z
N MET A 1 -20.83 5.14 12.01
CA MET A 1 -21.08 4.95 10.57
C MET A 1 -19.98 4.07 10.00
N ILE A 2 -20.29 2.83 9.61
CA ILE A 2 -19.31 1.97 8.93
C ILE A 2 -19.19 2.53 7.52
N ALA A 3 -18.15 3.34 7.26
CA ALA A 3 -17.84 3.79 5.91
C ALA A 3 -17.75 2.54 5.03
N SER A 4 -18.62 2.42 4.02
CA SER A 4 -18.61 1.25 3.15
C SER A 4 -17.23 1.16 2.52
N ILE A 5 -16.46 0.13 2.88
CA ILE A 5 -15.15 -0.10 2.28
C ILE A 5 -15.39 -0.21 0.76
N PRO A 6 -14.76 0.64 -0.08
CA PRO A 6 -14.97 0.61 -1.51
C PRO A 6 -14.87 -0.82 -2.05
N ARG A 7 -15.83 -1.27 -2.88
CA ARG A 7 -15.87 -2.63 -3.47
C ARG A 7 -14.52 -3.11 -4.02
N ARG A 8 -13.69 -2.18 -4.51
CA ARG A 8 -12.35 -2.42 -5.04
C ARG A 8 -11.34 -2.85 -3.97
N LEU A 9 -11.36 -2.23 -2.79
CA LEU A 9 -10.48 -2.60 -1.67
C LEU A 9 -10.83 -3.99 -1.15
N ASN A 10 -12.12 -4.39 -1.16
CA ASN A 10 -12.52 -5.75 -0.79
C ASN A 10 -11.93 -6.80 -1.74
N LYS A 11 -11.87 -6.53 -3.06
CA LYS A 11 -11.21 -7.42 -4.02
C LYS A 11 -9.71 -7.55 -3.73
N ILE A 12 -9.03 -6.43 -3.43
CA ILE A 12 -7.60 -6.43 -3.09
C ILE A 12 -7.36 -7.21 -1.79
N LYS A 13 -8.16 -6.98 -0.74
CA LYS A 13 -8.06 -7.71 0.53
C LYS A 13 -8.30 -9.21 0.38
N LYS A 14 -9.25 -9.61 -0.46
CA LYS A 14 -9.50 -11.03 -0.76
C LYS A 14 -8.26 -11.68 -1.38
N LEU A 15 -7.67 -11.04 -2.41
CA LEU A 15 -6.44 -11.52 -3.03
C LEU A 15 -5.27 -11.59 -2.05
N MET A 16 -5.16 -10.63 -1.13
CA MET A 16 -4.09 -10.67 -0.13
C MET A 16 -4.23 -11.82 0.85
N ARG A 17 -5.47 -12.17 1.24
CA ARG A 17 -5.71 -13.34 2.08
C ARG A 17 -5.33 -14.61 1.31
N GLU A 18 -5.77 -14.74 0.06
CA GLU A 18 -5.37 -15.85 -0.81
C GLU A 18 -3.84 -15.96 -0.90
N TYR A 19 -3.13 -14.85 -1.10
CA TYR A 19 -1.65 -14.84 -1.16
C TYR A 19 -0.97 -15.11 0.18
N TYR A 20 -1.62 -14.79 1.30
CA TYR A 20 -1.10 -15.08 2.62
C TYR A 20 -1.09 -16.59 2.89
N ASP A 21 -2.10 -17.30 2.39
CA ASP A 21 -2.25 -18.74 2.57
C ASP A 21 -1.32 -19.55 1.64
N LEU A 22 -0.75 -18.91 0.61
CA LEU A 22 0.26 -19.53 -0.25
C LEU A 22 1.61 -19.73 0.46
N ASP A 23 2.33 -20.74 0.00
CA ASP A 23 3.74 -20.93 0.33
C ASP A 23 4.60 -19.85 -0.32
N HIS A 24 5.69 -19.49 0.37
CA HIS A 24 6.62 -18.49 -0.13
C HIS A 24 7.19 -18.89 -1.49
N GLY A 25 7.14 -17.97 -2.46
CA GLY A 25 7.65 -18.22 -3.81
C GLY A 25 6.66 -18.90 -4.74
N SER A 26 5.44 -19.24 -4.27
CA SER A 26 4.40 -19.82 -5.12
C SER A 26 4.13 -18.95 -6.35
N PHE A 27 3.98 -19.58 -7.52
CA PHE A 27 3.55 -18.86 -8.72
C PHE A 27 2.09 -18.41 -8.58
N ILE A 28 1.76 -17.25 -9.13
CA ILE A 28 0.38 -16.80 -9.27
C ILE A 28 0.08 -16.52 -10.74
N GLU A 29 -1.08 -16.97 -11.19
CA GLU A 29 -1.58 -16.62 -12.52
C GLU A 29 -1.78 -15.11 -12.64
N LYS A 30 -1.66 -14.60 -13.86
CA LYS A 30 -1.90 -13.17 -14.19
C LYS A 30 -1.10 -12.21 -13.30
N HIS A 31 0.13 -12.56 -12.94
CA HIS A 31 0.96 -11.77 -12.03
C HIS A 31 1.18 -10.30 -12.49
N THR A 32 1.12 -10.02 -13.80
CA THR A 32 1.19 -8.68 -14.40
C THR A 32 -0.14 -7.92 -14.43
N GLU A 33 -1.26 -8.55 -14.04
CA GLU A 33 -2.58 -7.90 -14.02
C GLU A 33 -2.57 -6.71 -13.06
N LEU A 34 -2.90 -5.53 -13.59
CA LEU A 34 -3.06 -4.30 -12.84
C LEU A 34 -4.47 -4.18 -12.27
N ILE A 35 -4.56 -4.04 -10.94
CA ILE A 35 -5.81 -3.82 -10.24
C ILE A 35 -5.90 -2.35 -9.87
N ARG A 36 -6.96 -1.66 -10.33
CA ARG A 36 -7.22 -0.28 -9.92
C ARG A 36 -7.53 -0.23 -8.43
N ALA A 37 -6.71 0.48 -7.67
CA ALA A 37 -6.89 0.69 -6.24
C ALA A 37 -7.85 1.86 -5.99
N PHE A 38 -7.49 3.07 -6.44
CA PHE A 38 -8.25 4.31 -6.24
C PHE A 38 -7.80 5.39 -7.25
N ASP A 39 -8.36 6.59 -7.13
CA ASP A 39 -7.92 7.78 -7.87
C ASP A 39 -7.42 8.84 -6.89
N VAL A 40 -6.35 9.56 -7.23
CA VAL A 40 -5.84 10.66 -6.41
C VAL A 40 -6.80 11.85 -6.48
N ARG A 41 -7.68 11.98 -5.49
CA ARG A 41 -8.69 13.04 -5.41
C ARG A 41 -8.79 13.59 -4.00
N GLY A 42 -9.16 14.87 -3.88
CA GLY A 42 -9.38 15.52 -2.59
C GLY A 42 -8.10 15.80 -1.81
N SER A 43 -6.94 15.86 -2.47
CA SER A 43 -5.68 16.20 -1.78
C SER A 43 -5.72 17.61 -1.20
N LYS A 44 -5.34 17.72 0.08
CA LYS A 44 -5.06 19.00 0.76
C LYS A 44 -3.85 19.74 0.17
N HIS A 45 -3.00 19.04 -0.58
CA HIS A 45 -1.78 19.60 -1.18
C HIS A 45 -2.11 20.26 -2.52
N LYS A 46 -2.07 21.60 -2.58
CA LYS A 46 -2.42 22.37 -3.78
C LYS A 46 -1.60 21.96 -5.03
N GLY A 47 -0.34 21.55 -4.83
CA GLY A 47 0.58 21.12 -5.89
C GLY A 47 0.78 19.61 -5.98
N HIS A 48 -0.22 18.79 -5.63
CA HIS A 48 -0.08 17.33 -5.71
C HIS A 48 0.29 16.89 -7.15
N PRO A 49 1.45 16.22 -7.37
CA PRO A 49 1.99 15.96 -8.71
C PRO A 49 1.10 15.05 -9.57
N HIS A 50 0.36 14.14 -8.93
CA HIS A 50 -0.54 13.19 -9.63
C HIS A 50 -2.02 13.46 -9.40
N LYS A 51 -2.42 14.73 -9.27
CA LYS A 51 -3.84 15.07 -9.07
C LYS A 51 -4.71 14.47 -10.19
N ASN A 52 -5.79 13.79 -9.82
CA ASN A 52 -6.72 13.09 -10.70
C ASN A 52 -6.18 11.86 -11.44
N ILE A 53 -4.94 11.42 -11.16
CA ILE A 53 -4.38 10.21 -11.77
C ILE A 53 -4.95 8.95 -11.07
N ARG A 54 -5.14 7.89 -11.86
CA ARG A 54 -5.58 6.58 -11.38
C ARG A 54 -4.41 5.79 -10.83
N VAL A 55 -4.61 5.19 -9.67
CA VAL A 55 -3.60 4.37 -8.98
C VAL A 55 -3.92 2.90 -9.15
N TYR A 56 -2.91 2.13 -9.53
CA TYR A 56 -2.97 0.70 -9.78
C TYR A 56 -1.98 -0.04 -8.88
N ILE A 57 -2.22 -1.33 -8.68
CA ILE A 57 -1.27 -2.25 -8.06
C ILE A 57 -1.29 -3.56 -8.85
N SER A 58 -0.13 -4.05 -9.27
CA SER A 58 -0.05 -5.36 -9.91
C SER A 58 -0.25 -6.49 -8.90
N ARG A 59 -0.77 -7.63 -9.37
CA ARG A 59 -0.90 -8.83 -8.53
C ARG A 59 0.43 -9.29 -7.97
N LYS A 60 1.50 -9.16 -8.75
CA LYS A 60 2.89 -9.40 -8.33
C LYS A 60 3.29 -8.51 -7.15
N SER A 61 3.12 -7.19 -7.25
CA SER A 61 3.46 -6.26 -6.16
C SER A 61 2.65 -6.56 -4.89
N LEU A 62 1.36 -6.87 -5.04
CA LEU A 62 0.50 -7.25 -3.93
C LEU A 62 0.98 -8.54 -3.23
N LYS A 63 1.35 -9.57 -4.00
CA LYS A 63 1.91 -10.82 -3.46
C LYS A 63 3.23 -10.58 -2.73
N HIS A 64 4.16 -9.87 -3.36
CA HIS A 64 5.45 -9.56 -2.72
C HIS A 64 5.28 -8.79 -1.41
N PHE A 65 4.34 -7.85 -1.36
CA PHE A 65 4.03 -7.16 -0.12
C PHE A 65 3.55 -8.13 0.97
N VAL A 66 2.56 -8.97 0.67
CA VAL A 66 2.03 -9.97 1.61
C VAL A 66 3.11 -10.94 2.07
N GLU A 67 3.91 -11.50 1.17
CA GLU A 67 5.00 -12.43 1.51
C GLU A 67 6.07 -11.76 2.37
N SER A 68 6.46 -10.52 2.03
CA SER A 68 7.40 -9.74 2.82
C SER A 68 6.90 -9.51 4.24
N ARG A 69 5.61 -9.17 4.40
CA ARG A 69 5.00 -8.98 5.72
C ARG A 69 4.88 -10.30 6.46
N LYS A 70 4.41 -11.38 5.82
CA LYS A 70 4.33 -12.74 6.41
C LYS A 70 5.69 -13.14 6.99
N LYS A 71 6.78 -12.95 6.23
CA LYS A 71 8.15 -13.24 6.68
C LYS A 71 8.65 -12.34 7.81
N GLU A 72 8.30 -11.06 7.79
CA GLU A 72 8.70 -10.09 8.82
C GLU A 72 7.99 -10.36 10.16
N PHE A 73 6.68 -10.63 10.10
CA PHE A 73 5.82 -10.74 11.27
C PHE A 73 5.77 -12.15 11.88
N SER A 74 6.03 -13.22 11.11
CA SER A 74 5.95 -14.61 11.56
C SER A 74 6.82 -14.93 12.79
N LYS A 75 7.84 -14.13 13.06
CA LYS A 75 8.72 -14.30 14.23
C LYS A 75 8.05 -13.94 15.56
N ASN A 76 7.09 -13.00 15.56
CA ASN A 76 6.59 -12.37 16.78
C ASN A 76 5.07 -12.14 16.80
N HIS A 77 4.35 -12.50 15.73
CA HIS A 77 2.93 -12.18 15.57
C HIS A 77 2.15 -13.38 15.04
N THR A 78 0.88 -13.44 15.40
CA THR A 78 -0.06 -14.41 14.84
C THR A 78 -0.38 -14.09 13.38
N ALA A 79 -0.95 -15.07 12.68
CA ALA A 79 -1.43 -14.87 11.32
C ALA A 79 -2.48 -13.75 11.23
N GLU A 80 -3.39 -13.71 12.20
CA GLU A 80 -4.44 -12.69 12.27
C GLU A 80 -3.86 -11.28 12.49
N GLN A 81 -2.88 -11.14 13.38
CA GLN A 81 -2.19 -9.87 13.60
C GLN A 81 -1.45 -9.41 12.35
N THR A 82 -0.82 -10.35 11.64
CA THR A 82 -0.12 -10.06 10.38
C THR A 82 -1.11 -9.57 9.33
N LEU A 83 -2.19 -10.31 9.07
CA LEU A 83 -3.25 -9.93 8.14
C LEU A 83 -3.87 -8.58 8.49
N THR A 84 -4.12 -8.32 9.77
CA THR A 84 -4.62 -7.03 10.27
C THR A 84 -3.66 -5.89 9.91
N ALA A 85 -2.34 -6.09 10.08
CA ALA A 85 -1.36 -5.11 9.67
C ALA A 85 -1.36 -4.90 8.15
N VAL A 86 -1.38 -5.99 7.36
CA VAL A 86 -1.38 -5.90 5.90
C VAL A 86 -2.65 -5.18 5.39
N PHE A 87 -3.81 -5.48 5.96
CA PHE A 87 -5.08 -4.80 5.63
C PHE A 87 -5.07 -3.34 6.03
N PHE A 88 -4.50 -3.01 7.19
CA PHE A 88 -4.32 -1.62 7.60
C PHE A 88 -3.53 -0.83 6.53
N ALA A 89 -2.45 -1.39 6.00
CA ALA A 89 -1.66 -0.70 4.97
C ALA A 89 -2.48 -0.42 3.70
N ILE A 90 -3.28 -1.39 3.25
CA ILE A 90 -4.12 -1.24 2.04
C ILE A 90 -5.27 -0.26 2.25
N ASP A 91 -5.93 -0.30 3.41
CA ASP A 91 -6.99 0.66 3.73
C ASP A 91 -6.48 2.10 3.77
N ASN A 92 -5.21 2.26 4.10
CA ASN A 92 -4.58 3.57 4.28
C ASN A 92 -3.75 4.04 3.07
N LEU A 93 -3.72 3.27 1.97
CA LEU A 93 -3.00 3.65 0.75
C LEU A 93 -3.46 5.00 0.21
N GLN A 94 -4.78 5.17 0.04
CA GLN A 94 -5.33 6.40 -0.52
C GLN A 94 -5.01 7.59 0.39
N GLU A 95 -5.17 7.44 1.70
CA GLU A 95 -4.87 8.49 2.67
C GLU A 95 -3.37 8.82 2.68
N THR A 96 -2.51 7.82 2.60
CA THR A 96 -1.06 7.99 2.54
C THR A 96 -0.64 8.77 1.30
N ILE A 97 -1.21 8.46 0.14
CA ILE A 97 -0.84 9.10 -1.14
C ILE A 97 -1.49 10.47 -1.28
N THR A 98 -2.73 10.63 -0.82
CA THR A 98 -3.49 11.89 -1.00
C THR A 98 -3.12 12.95 0.05
N HIS A 99 -2.82 12.51 1.27
CA HIS A 99 -2.59 13.37 2.44
C HIS A 99 -1.27 13.02 3.14
N PHE A 100 -0.23 12.71 2.36
CA PHE A 100 1.12 12.45 2.85
C PHE A 100 1.64 13.57 3.75
N ASP A 101 2.54 13.20 4.66
CA ASP A 101 3.32 14.13 5.49
C ASP A 101 4.67 14.46 4.83
N PHE A 102 5.21 13.52 4.06
CA PHE A 102 6.44 13.69 3.31
C PHE A 102 6.33 13.09 1.91
N TYR A 103 6.88 13.79 0.93
CA TYR A 103 6.93 13.38 -0.46
C TYR A 103 8.36 13.54 -1.00
N GLU A 104 8.82 12.52 -1.73
CA GLU A 104 10.12 12.52 -2.37
C GLU A 104 9.97 12.00 -3.79
N TYR A 105 10.63 12.68 -4.73
CA TYR A 105 10.66 12.33 -6.13
C TYR A 105 12.08 11.92 -6.50
N GLU A 106 12.23 10.70 -7.01
CA GLU A 106 13.48 10.20 -7.56
C GLU A 106 13.30 10.03 -9.08
N PRO A 107 13.90 10.92 -9.89
CA PRO A 107 13.77 10.86 -11.34
C PRO A 107 14.22 9.51 -11.91
N PRO A 108 13.62 9.06 -13.03
CA PRO A 108 12.64 9.78 -13.85
C PRO A 108 11.17 9.54 -13.46
N ILE A 109 10.87 8.52 -12.65
CA ILE A 109 9.49 8.02 -12.50
C ILE A 109 9.09 7.63 -11.08
N LYS A 110 10.02 7.62 -10.11
CA LYS A 110 9.74 7.06 -8.78
C LYS A 110 9.24 8.14 -7.84
N HIS A 111 8.14 7.86 -7.18
CA HIS A 111 7.46 8.75 -6.25
C HIS A 111 7.24 8.06 -4.91
N PHE A 112 7.79 8.64 -3.86
CA PHE A 112 7.68 8.13 -2.51
C PHE A 112 6.73 8.99 -1.68
N TYR A 113 5.70 8.35 -1.13
CA TYR A 113 4.72 8.96 -0.24
C TYR A 113 4.88 8.38 1.14
N ILE A 114 4.99 9.25 2.15
CA ILE A 114 5.11 8.82 3.54
C ILE A 114 4.05 9.51 4.37
N LYS A 115 3.34 8.73 5.18
CA LYS A 115 2.39 9.24 6.17
C LYS A 115 2.60 8.59 7.52
N ASP A 116 2.63 9.40 8.57
CA ASP A 116 2.78 8.97 9.93
C ASP A 116 1.44 8.69 10.60
N TYR A 117 1.29 7.45 11.07
CA TYR A 117 0.11 6.99 11.79
C TYR A 117 0.37 6.80 13.30
N SER A 118 1.46 7.38 13.82
CA SER A 118 1.79 7.34 15.24
C SER A 118 0.67 7.84 16.15
N HIS A 119 -0.10 8.85 15.69
CA HIS A 119 -1.24 9.43 16.40
C HIS A 119 -2.40 8.44 16.65
N VAL A 120 -2.47 7.33 15.90
CA VAL A 120 -3.42 6.22 16.12
C VAL A 120 -2.72 4.93 16.57
N GLY A 121 -1.49 5.02 17.07
CA GLY A 121 -0.72 3.88 17.55
C GLY A 121 -0.26 2.91 16.45
N LYS A 122 -0.15 3.38 15.20
CA LYS A 122 0.28 2.58 14.05
C LYS A 122 1.62 3.07 13.48
N PRO A 123 2.39 2.21 12.79
CA PRO A 123 3.64 2.61 12.15
C PRO A 123 3.38 3.55 10.97
N SER A 124 4.37 4.37 10.62
CA SER A 124 4.29 5.15 9.38
C SER A 124 4.27 4.23 8.15
N LEU A 125 3.52 4.62 7.13
CA LEU A 125 3.47 3.95 5.83
C LEU A 125 4.33 4.70 4.83
N ARG A 126 5.19 3.97 4.12
CA ARG A 126 5.91 4.46 2.94
C ARG A 126 5.44 3.68 1.73
N VAL A 127 4.93 4.39 0.72
CA VAL A 127 4.48 3.82 -0.54
C VAL A 127 5.37 4.33 -1.66
N LEU A 128 5.95 3.41 -2.44
CA LEU A 128 6.64 3.73 -3.68
C LEU A 128 5.66 3.52 -4.84
N LEU A 129 5.54 4.54 -5.68
CA LEU A 129 4.84 4.46 -6.94
C LEU A 129 5.75 4.81 -8.11
N GLU A 130 5.49 4.21 -9.25
CA GLU A 130 6.10 4.56 -10.54
C GLU A 130 5.05 5.11 -11.49
N LEU A 131 5.38 6.19 -12.20
CA LEU A 131 4.53 6.74 -13.26
C LEU A 131 4.93 6.13 -14.61
N GLN A 132 4.03 5.35 -15.21
CA GLN A 132 4.23 4.71 -16.52
C GLN A 132 2.97 4.91 -17.36
N ASP A 133 3.11 5.44 -18.58
CA ASP A 133 2.00 5.65 -19.53
C ASP A 133 0.75 6.30 -18.89
N GLU A 134 0.96 7.38 -18.12
CA GLU A 134 -0.07 8.12 -17.37
C GLU A 134 -0.78 7.33 -16.25
N LYS A 135 -0.28 6.14 -15.91
CA LYS A 135 -0.76 5.32 -14.79
C LYS A 135 0.24 5.36 -13.67
N LEU A 136 -0.27 5.52 -12.45
CA LEU A 136 0.56 5.47 -11.25
C LEU A 136 0.46 4.06 -10.65
N GLU A 137 1.54 3.28 -10.72
CA GLU A 137 1.59 1.90 -10.19
C GLU A 137 2.24 1.87 -8.82
N ILE A 138 1.61 1.22 -7.85
CA ILE A 138 2.21 0.89 -6.55
C ILE A 138 3.19 -0.28 -6.75
N ILE A 139 4.47 0.02 -6.58
CA ILE A 139 5.55 -0.96 -6.68
C ILE A 139 5.79 -1.62 -5.33
N SER A 140 5.79 -0.83 -4.24
CA SER A 140 6.00 -1.38 -2.90
C SER A 140 5.34 -0.56 -1.80
N VAL A 141 5.02 -1.27 -0.71
CA VAL A 141 4.46 -0.70 0.52
C VAL A 141 5.31 -1.19 1.69
N HIS A 142 5.79 -0.27 2.52
CA HIS A 142 6.65 -0.57 3.65
C HIS A 142 6.14 0.09 4.93
N PHE A 143 6.25 -0.64 6.04
CA PHE A 143 6.16 -0.03 7.36
C PHE A 143 7.51 0.59 7.72
N LYS A 144 7.50 1.85 8.13
CA LYS A 144 8.67 2.50 8.71
C LYS A 144 8.49 2.50 10.22
N LYS A 145 9.49 2.01 10.96
CA LYS A 145 9.48 2.12 12.42
C LYS A 145 9.47 3.60 12.79
N ASN A 146 8.53 3.99 13.65
CA ASN A 146 8.51 5.33 14.22
C ASN A 146 9.82 5.50 15.00
N LYS A 147 10.62 6.52 14.65
CA LYS A 147 11.75 6.91 15.51
C LYS A 147 11.13 7.30 16.84
N LYS A 148 11.48 6.61 17.94
CA LYS A 148 11.11 7.07 19.29
C LYS A 148 11.60 8.50 19.38
N LYS A 149 10.69 9.46 19.59
CA LYS A 149 11.09 10.80 20.02
C LYS A 149 11.86 10.58 21.33
N LYS A 150 13.16 10.86 21.30
CA LYS A 150 13.97 10.97 22.51
C LYS A 150 13.51 12.20 23.27
#